data_AF-J7XN42-F1
#
_entry.id   AF-J7XN42-F1
#
_cell.length_a   1.000
_cell.length_b   1.000
_cell.length_c   1.000
_cell.angle_alpha   90.00
_cell.angle_beta   90.00
_cell.angle_gamma   90.00
#
_symmetry.space_group_name_H-M   'P 1'
#
loop_
_entity.id
_entity.type
_entity.pdbx_description
1 polymer ?
#
loop_
_entity_poly.entity_id
_entity_poly.type
_entity_poly.pdbx_seq_one_letter_code
_entity_poly.pdbx_strand_id
1 'polypeptide(L)' 'MDFKTVMQELEALGKERTKKIYISNGAHEPVFGAATGAMKPIAKKISRFS' A
#
# COMPACT_ATOMS: atom_id res chain seq x y z
N MET A 1 -0.85 5.66 14.52
CA MET A 1 -0.53 6.21 13.18
C MET A 1 -1.85 6.68 12.58
N ASP A 2 -1.87 7.85 11.96
CA ASP A 2 -3.11 8.46 11.48
C ASP A 2 -3.48 7.98 10.06
N PHE A 3 -4.76 7.98 9.69
CA PHE A 3 -5.23 7.45 8.40
C PHE A 3 -4.57 8.17 7.22
N LYS A 4 -4.43 9.50 7.33
CA LYS A 4 -3.79 10.34 6.32
C LYS A 4 -2.32 9.94 6.08
N THR A 5 -1.58 9.68 7.15
CA THR A 5 -0.17 9.26 7.08
C THR A 5 -0.04 7.89 6.44
N VAL A 6 -0.96 6.96 6.72
CA VAL A 6 -0.97 5.62 6.12
C VAL A 6 -1.23 5.70 4.62
N MET A 7 -2.19 6.52 4.18
CA MET A 7 -2.46 6.74 2.74
C MET A 7 -1.24 7.32 2.01
N GLN A 8 -0.56 8.31 2.60
CA GLN A 8 0.65 8.90 2.01
C GLN A 8 1.81 7.90 1.94
N GLU A 9 2.04 7.09 2.98
CA GLU A 9 3.08 6.05 2.92
C GLU A 9 2.73 4.97 1.89
N LEU A 10 1.45 4.57 1.76
CA LEU A 10 1.01 3.61 0.73
C LEU A 10 1.18 4.15 -0.68
N GLU A 11 0.87 5.43 -0.90
CA GLU A 11 1.10 6.10 -2.18
C GLU A 11 2.59 6.18 -2.51
N ALA A 12 3.45 6.51 -1.54
CA ALA A 12 4.90 6.56 -1.71
C ALA A 12 5.53 5.17 -1.98
N LEU A 13 4.94 4.10 -1.46
CA LEU A 13 5.35 2.72 -1.75
C LEU A 13 4.78 2.20 -3.09
N GLY A 14 3.84 2.92 -3.67
CA GLY A 14 3.24 2.62 -4.95
C GLY A 14 4.27 2.61 -6.07
N LYS A 15 4.27 1.56 -6.88
CA LYS A 15 5.09 1.48 -8.11
C LYS A 15 4.20 1.30 -9.32
N GLU A 16 4.51 2.01 -10.40
CA GLU A 16 3.73 1.97 -11.63
C GLU A 16 3.68 0.56 -12.24
N ARG A 17 4.78 -0.20 -12.16
CA ARG A 17 4.83 -1.62 -12.59
C ARG A 17 3.83 -2.48 -11.82
N THR A 18 3.78 -2.34 -10.50
CA THR A 18 2.87 -3.11 -9.65
C THR A 18 1.43 -2.66 -9.84
N LYS A 19 1.19 -1.36 -10.02
CA LYS A 19 -0.13 -0.80 -10.34
C LYS A 19 -0.67 -1.43 -11.64
N LYS A 20 0.14 -1.49 -12.70
CA LYS A 20 -0.21 -2.14 -13.97
C LYS A 20 -0.54 -3.63 -13.80
N ILE A 21 0.25 -4.35 -12.99
CA ILE A 21 -0.02 -5.77 -12.68
C ILE A 21 -1.37 -5.92 -11.95
N TYR A 22 -1.66 -5.08 -10.97
CA TYR A 22 -2.93 -5.15 -10.23
C TYR A 22 -4.13 -4.82 -11.10
N ILE A 23 -4.04 -3.78 -11.94
CA ILE A 23 -5.09 -3.45 -12.90
C ILE A 23 -5.28 -4.58 -13.90
N SER A 24 -4.19 -5.18 -14.40
CA SER A 24 -4.25 -6.34 -15.30
C SER A 24 -4.88 -7.58 -14.65
N ASN A 25 -4.80 -7.70 -13.32
CA ASN A 25 -5.47 -8.75 -12.56
C ASN A 25 -6.94 -8.42 -12.23
N GLY A 26 -7.46 -7.27 -12.69
CA GLY A 26 -8.84 -6.85 -12.46
C GLY A 26 -9.04 -5.90 -11.28
N ALA A 27 -7.97 -5.34 -10.69
CA ALA A 27 -8.12 -4.30 -9.67
C ALA A 27 -8.63 -2.99 -10.30
N HIS A 28 -9.66 -2.39 -9.70
CA HIS A 28 -10.21 -1.10 -10.13
C HIS A 28 -9.65 0.04 -9.30
N GLU A 29 -9.48 1.22 -9.91
CA GLU A 29 -8.96 2.40 -9.23
C GLU A 29 -9.88 2.86 -8.08
N PRO A 30 -9.31 3.42 -6.98
CA PRO A 30 -7.90 3.78 -6.79
C PRO A 30 -7.01 2.62 -6.29
N VAL A 31 -5.93 2.34 -7.04
CA VAL A 31 -4.90 1.34 -6.65
C VAL A 31 -3.52 1.99 -6.65
N PHE A 32 -2.84 1.98 -5.51
CA PHE A 32 -1.50 2.56 -5.37
C PHE A 32 -0.40 1.67 -5.97
N GLY A 33 -0.63 0.35 -6.07
CA GLY A 33 0.42 -0.57 -6.52
C GLY A 33 1.54 -0.75 -5.49
N ALA A 34 1.21 -0.70 -4.20
CA ALA A 34 2.15 -1.03 -3.14
C ALA A 34 2.32 -2.55 -3.03
N ALA A 35 3.55 -3.04 -3.00
CA ALA A 35 3.81 -4.47 -2.81
C ALA A 35 3.54 -4.87 -1.35
N THR A 36 2.98 -6.07 -1.13
CA THR A 36 2.70 -6.61 0.21
C THR A 36 3.94 -6.66 1.11
N GLY A 37 5.13 -6.92 0.54
CA GLY A 37 6.40 -6.87 1.27
C GLY A 37 6.77 -5.47 1.77
N ALA A 38 6.44 -4.43 1.01
CA ALA A 38 6.72 -3.03 1.37
C ALA A 38 5.77 -2.51 2.47
N MET A 39 4.61 -3.15 2.64
CA MET A 39 3.64 -2.79 3.67
C MET A 39 4.00 -3.33 5.07
N LYS A 40 4.88 -4.33 5.19
CA LYS A 40 5.30 -4.91 6.48
C LYS A 40 5.71 -3.88 7.55
N PRO A 41 6.58 -2.88 7.28
CA PRO A 41 6.95 -1.88 8.28
C PRO A 41 5.76 -1.01 8.71
N ILE A 42 4.86 -0.66 7.78
CA ILE A 42 3.63 0.10 8.07
C ILE A 42 2.72 -0.72 8.98
N ALA A 43 2.50 -1.99 8.63
CA ALA A 43 1.71 -2.92 9.45
C ALA A 43 2.29 -3.05 10.86
N LYS A 44 3.61 -3.12 11.02
CA LYS A 44 4.26 -3.15 12.35
C LYS A 44 4.09 -1.85 13.14
N LYS A 45 4.10 -0.69 12.47
CA LYS A 45 3.86 0.63 13.09
C LYS A 45 2.39 0.83 13.52
N ILE A 46 1.45 0.24 12.77
CA ILE A 46 0.00 0.33 13.04
C ILE A 46 -0.46 -0.77 14.01
N SER A 47 0.09 -1.98 13.90
CA SER A 47 -0.25 -3.09 14.78
C SER A 47 0.29 -2.79 16.17
N ARG A 48 -0.59 -2.26 17.01
CA ARG A 48 -0.44 -2.35 18.45
C ARG A 48 -0.50 -3.85 18.76
N PHE A 49 0.62 -4.46 19.16
CA PHE A 49 0.57 -5.77 19.81
C PHE A 49 -0.36 -5.60 21.01
N SER A 50 -1.54 -6.22 20.93
CA SER A 50 -2.47 -6.42 22.04
C SER A 50 -2.58 -7.91 22.28
#